data_AF-A0A176RXU3-F1
#
_entry.id   AF-A0A176RXU3-F1
#
_cell.length_a   1.000
_cell.length_b   1.000
_cell.length_c   1.000
_cell.angle_alpha   90.00
_cell.angle_beta   90.00
_cell.angle_gamma   90.00
#
_symmetry.space_group_name_H-M   'P 1'
#
loop_
_entity.id
_entity.type
_entity.pdbx_description
1 polymer ?
#
loop_
_entity_poly.entity_id
_entity_poly.type
_entity_poly.pdbx_seq_one_letter_code
_entity_poly.pdbx_strand_id
1 'polypeptide(L)'
;PTLLSEAKQLSTTPPFPFSRLLLESDKTVFNYVACDNEFERDFAQFLNRAEDIIAFAKLPAQFGFSIQYTDSRTNLRHYYPDFVVKRQDGQHWLIETKGREDIEVKLKDEAASYWCKNATHLCKVTWDYLKVPQNEFEKLQPSDFDELRIGLQRA
;
A
#
# COMPACT_ATOMS: atom_id res chain seq x y z
N PRO A 1 -1.82 -6.24 -21.71
CA PRO A 1 -0.59 -5.41 -21.64
C PRO A 1 0.64 -6.34 -21.73
N THR A 2 1.82 -5.81 -22.03
CA THR A 2 3.11 -6.52 -21.94
C THR A 2 4.08 -5.72 -21.08
N LEU A 3 4.96 -6.41 -20.36
CA LEU A 3 6.04 -5.75 -19.61
C LEU A 3 7.13 -5.33 -20.59
N LEU A 4 7.45 -4.04 -20.63
CA LEU A 4 8.45 -3.48 -21.54
C LEU A 4 9.80 -3.22 -20.86
N SER A 5 9.80 -3.08 -19.53
CA SER A 5 10.99 -2.80 -18.73
C SER A 5 11.33 -3.97 -17.83
N GLU A 6 12.59 -4.06 -17.45
CA GLU A 6 13.03 -4.98 -16.40
C GLU A 6 12.38 -4.65 -15.04
N ALA A 7 12.30 -5.67 -14.19
CA ALA A 7 11.78 -5.50 -12.83
C ALA A 7 12.75 -4.67 -11.99
N LYS A 8 12.24 -3.61 -11.36
CA LYS A 8 12.97 -2.83 -10.35
C LYS A 8 12.63 -3.36 -8.96
N GLN A 9 13.63 -3.87 -8.24
CA GLN A 9 13.41 -4.40 -6.89
C GLN A 9 13.32 -3.25 -5.85
N LEU A 10 12.44 -3.36 -4.86
CA LEU A 10 12.35 -2.37 -3.78
C LEU A 10 13.66 -2.24 -2.99
N SER A 11 14.40 -3.34 -2.86
CA SER A 11 15.74 -3.41 -2.24
C SER A 11 16.79 -2.53 -2.91
N THR A 12 16.60 -2.11 -4.17
CA THR A 12 17.54 -1.21 -4.84
C THR A 12 17.32 0.26 -4.48
N THR A 13 16.37 0.57 -3.60
CA THR A 13 16.17 1.95 -3.12
C THR A 13 17.40 2.38 -2.32
N PRO A 14 18.11 3.46 -2.72
CA PRO A 14 19.26 3.95 -1.97
C PRO A 14 18.86 4.39 -0.56
N PRO A 15 19.76 4.27 0.44
CA PRO A 15 19.53 4.86 1.74
C PRO A 15 19.24 6.36 1.64
N PHE A 16 18.31 6.85 2.45
CA PHE A 16 17.94 8.27 2.49
C PHE A 16 17.73 8.72 3.93
N PRO A 17 18.01 10.00 4.25
CA PRO A 17 17.74 10.54 5.57
C PRO A 17 16.23 10.64 5.80
N PHE A 18 15.77 10.23 6.98
CA PHE A 18 14.39 10.37 7.41
C PHE A 18 14.36 10.76 8.90
N SER A 19 13.58 11.78 9.23
CA SER A 19 13.59 12.40 10.58
C SER A 19 12.27 12.28 11.32
N ARG A 20 11.31 11.51 10.78
CA ARG A 20 9.99 11.32 11.38
C ARG A 20 9.93 9.97 12.09
N LEU A 21 8.75 9.34 12.04
CA LEU A 21 8.45 8.13 12.77
C LEU A 21 9.06 6.91 12.06
N LEU A 22 9.68 6.04 12.84
CA LEU A 22 10.25 4.79 12.36
C LEU A 22 9.61 3.61 13.09
N LEU A 23 9.52 2.49 12.39
CA LEU A 23 9.21 1.18 12.96
C LEU A 23 10.26 0.17 12.51
N GLU A 24 10.80 -0.60 13.46
CA GLU A 24 11.61 -1.78 13.17
C GLU A 24 10.70 -2.97 12.84
N SER A 25 11.02 -3.68 11.76
CA SER A 25 10.30 -4.88 11.36
C SER A 25 11.21 -5.78 10.55
N ASP A 26 11.14 -7.09 10.82
CA ASP A 26 11.80 -8.15 10.05
C ASP A 26 10.99 -8.57 8.80
N LYS A 27 9.78 -8.04 8.64
CA LYS A 27 8.89 -8.30 7.50
C LYS A 27 9.04 -7.30 6.35
N THR A 28 9.95 -6.32 6.47
CA THR A 28 10.25 -5.36 5.39
C THR A 28 11.63 -5.59 4.80
N VAL A 29 11.80 -5.20 3.53
CA VAL A 29 13.09 -5.23 2.83
C VAL A 29 14.03 -4.09 3.26
N PHE A 30 13.49 -3.09 3.95
CA PHE A 30 14.24 -1.95 4.47
C PHE A 30 14.73 -2.21 5.90
N ASN A 31 15.68 -1.42 6.37
CA ASN A 31 16.11 -1.46 7.77
C ASN A 31 15.07 -0.89 8.74
N TYR A 32 14.22 0.03 8.27
CA TYR A 32 13.10 0.60 9.01
C TYR A 32 11.93 0.88 8.06
N VAL A 33 10.71 0.91 8.61
CA VAL A 33 9.53 1.47 7.93
C VAL A 33 9.44 2.96 8.25
N ALA A 34 9.64 3.80 7.24
CA ALA A 34 9.64 5.26 7.36
C ALA A 34 8.21 5.83 7.27
N CYS A 35 7.59 6.13 8.40
CA CYS A 35 6.17 6.54 8.51
C CYS A 35 6.04 8.07 8.62
N ASP A 36 5.13 8.66 7.83
CA ASP A 36 4.94 10.10 7.76
C ASP A 36 4.05 10.66 8.88
N ASN A 37 3.21 9.81 9.47
CA ASN A 37 2.29 10.14 10.56
C ASN A 37 2.04 8.92 11.48
N GLU A 38 1.38 9.14 12.62
CA GLU A 38 1.11 8.08 13.61
C GLU A 38 0.22 6.98 13.04
N PHE A 39 -0.78 7.32 12.21
CA PHE A 39 -1.66 6.31 11.63
C PHE A 39 -0.89 5.32 10.73
N GLU A 40 0.02 5.81 9.90
CA GLU A 40 0.89 4.94 9.11
C GLU A 40 1.80 4.06 9.98
N ARG A 41 2.30 4.61 11.09
CA ARG A 41 3.12 3.85 12.05
C ARG A 41 2.30 2.75 12.72
N ASP A 42 1.09 3.07 13.17
CA ASP A 42 0.16 2.12 13.79
C ASP A 42 -0.28 1.05 12.79
N PHE A 43 -0.53 1.42 11.54
CA PHE A 43 -0.86 0.49 10.47
C PHE A 43 0.32 -0.43 10.14
N ALA A 44 1.54 0.11 10.02
CA ALA A 44 2.76 -0.69 9.84
C ALA A 44 2.97 -1.66 11.02
N GLN A 45 2.69 -1.21 12.24
CA GLN A 45 2.79 -2.03 13.44
C GLN A 45 1.73 -3.14 13.47
N PHE A 46 0.52 -2.89 12.95
CA PHE A 46 -0.49 -3.92 12.70
C PHE A 46 0.00 -4.96 11.68
N LEU A 47 0.49 -4.53 10.52
CA LEU A 47 1.05 -5.44 9.49
C LEU A 47 2.21 -6.28 10.04
N ASN A 48 3.04 -5.70 10.91
CA ASN A 48 4.13 -6.43 11.57
C ASN A 48 3.62 -7.57 12.46
N ARG A 49 2.55 -7.34 13.23
CA ARG A 49 1.97 -8.33 14.15
C ARG A 49 1.05 -9.34 13.47
N ALA A 50 0.37 -8.96 12.39
CA ALA A 50 -0.58 -9.82 11.69
C ALA A 50 0.14 -11.10 11.19
N GLU A 51 -0.31 -12.26 11.68
CA GLU A 51 0.35 -13.53 11.36
C GLU A 51 0.20 -13.88 9.89
N ASP A 52 -0.93 -13.55 9.28
CA ASP A 52 -1.26 -13.80 7.88
C ASP A 52 -0.51 -12.91 6.87
N ILE A 53 0.40 -12.05 7.35
CA ILE A 53 1.33 -11.24 6.55
C ILE A 53 2.74 -11.83 6.61
N ILE A 54 3.28 -12.19 5.43
CA ILE A 54 4.66 -12.66 5.26
C ILE A 54 5.64 -11.48 5.15
N ALA A 55 5.28 -10.48 4.36
CA ALA A 55 6.13 -9.33 4.11
C ALA A 55 5.31 -8.09 3.78
N PHE A 56 5.83 -6.92 4.08
CA PHE A 56 5.24 -5.65 3.67
C PHE A 56 6.31 -4.58 3.47
N ALA A 57 5.97 -3.51 2.77
CA ALA A 57 6.81 -2.33 2.67
C ALA A 57 5.95 -1.08 2.57
N LYS A 58 6.28 -0.02 3.34
CA LYS A 58 5.87 1.33 2.97
C LYS A 58 6.72 1.77 1.78
N LEU A 59 6.10 2.33 0.76
CA LEU A 59 6.75 2.74 -0.48
C LEU A 59 7.37 4.14 -0.31
N PRO A 60 8.71 4.27 -0.27
CA PRO A 60 9.33 5.58 -0.15
C PRO A 60 9.26 6.33 -1.49
N ALA A 61 9.12 7.66 -1.43
CA ALA A 61 9.13 8.50 -2.63
C ALA A 61 10.39 8.30 -3.48
N GLN A 62 11.54 7.99 -2.86
CA GLN A 62 12.81 7.69 -3.51
C GLN A 62 12.74 6.45 -4.43
N PHE A 63 11.84 5.51 -4.15
CA PHE A 63 11.63 4.37 -5.05
C PHE A 63 10.95 4.82 -6.36
N GLY A 64 10.17 5.90 -6.32
CA GLY A 64 9.56 6.54 -7.49
C GLY A 64 8.37 5.76 -8.08
N PHE A 65 7.75 4.88 -7.29
CA PHE A 65 6.55 4.19 -7.73
C PHE A 65 5.35 5.13 -7.70
N SER A 66 4.68 5.27 -8.84
CA SER A 66 3.43 6.00 -8.95
C SER A 66 2.51 5.36 -9.97
N ILE A 67 1.22 5.58 -9.81
CA ILE A 67 0.17 5.18 -10.73
C ILE A 67 -0.35 6.44 -11.41
N GLN A 68 -0.29 6.46 -12.73
CA GLN A 68 -0.81 7.57 -13.52
C GLN A 68 -2.33 7.49 -13.62
N TYR A 69 -2.99 8.63 -13.48
CA TYR A 69 -4.43 8.77 -13.69
C TYR A 69 -4.78 10.14 -14.26
N THR A 70 -5.99 10.29 -14.78
CA THR A 70 -6.49 11.55 -15.33
C THR A 70 -7.50 12.16 -14.37
N ASP A 71 -7.34 13.44 -14.02
CA ASP A 71 -8.30 14.14 -13.17
C ASP A 71 -9.56 14.60 -13.92
N SER A 72 -10.54 15.14 -13.20
CA SER A 72 -11.82 15.63 -13.75
C SER A 72 -11.68 16.74 -14.80
N ARG A 73 -10.49 17.36 -14.88
CA ARG A 73 -10.14 18.41 -15.84
C ARG A 73 -9.18 17.91 -16.92
N THR A 74 -9.10 16.59 -17.12
CA THR A 74 -8.25 15.94 -18.13
C THR A 74 -6.74 16.11 -17.94
N ASN A 75 -6.28 16.51 -16.75
CA ASN A 75 -4.84 16.61 -16.48
C ASN A 75 -4.27 15.25 -16.08
N LEU A 76 -3.05 14.96 -16.53
CA LEU A 76 -2.28 13.81 -16.05
C LEU A 76 -1.81 14.07 -14.61
N ARG A 77 -2.09 13.12 -13.72
CA ARG A 77 -1.72 13.14 -12.31
C ARG A 77 -1.02 11.84 -11.93
N HIS A 78 -0.27 11.91 -10.83
CA HIS A 78 0.42 10.78 -10.23
C HIS A 78 -0.15 10.51 -8.85
N TYR A 79 -0.58 9.27 -8.64
CA TYR A 79 -0.99 8.74 -7.36
C TYR A 79 0.17 7.91 -6.77
N TYR A 80 0.46 8.11 -5.48
CA TYR A 80 1.55 7.46 -4.75
C TYR A 80 0.95 6.64 -3.60
N PRO A 81 0.74 5.33 -3.79
CA PRO A 81 0.21 4.46 -2.75
C PRO A 81 1.18 4.32 -1.57
N ASP A 82 0.64 4.07 -0.39
CA ASP A 82 1.44 3.98 0.83
C ASP A 82 2.17 2.65 1.00
N PHE A 83 1.47 1.52 0.93
CA PHE A 83 2.04 0.21 1.28
C PHE A 83 1.84 -0.84 0.19
N VAL A 84 2.72 -1.84 0.18
CA VAL A 84 2.50 -3.14 -0.44
C VAL A 84 2.62 -4.24 0.60
N VAL A 85 1.82 -5.28 0.45
CA VAL A 85 1.75 -6.43 1.36
C VAL A 85 1.78 -7.72 0.57
N LYS A 86 2.48 -8.72 1.10
CA LYS A 86 2.44 -10.12 0.68
C LYS A 86 1.85 -10.97 1.79
N ARG A 87 0.74 -11.64 1.50
CA ARG A 87 0.03 -12.53 2.42
C ARG A 87 0.56 -13.96 2.38
N GLN A 88 0.19 -14.74 3.39
CA GLN A 88 0.53 -16.17 3.49
C GLN A 88 -0.01 -17.02 2.34
N ASP A 89 -1.19 -16.69 1.82
CA ASP A 89 -1.82 -17.37 0.68
C ASP A 89 -1.19 -17.03 -0.69
N GLY A 90 -0.16 -16.17 -0.69
CA GLY A 90 0.53 -15.72 -1.89
C GLY A 90 -0.10 -14.51 -2.59
N GLN A 91 -1.22 -13.98 -2.08
CA GLN A 91 -1.83 -12.77 -2.62
C GLN A 91 -1.00 -11.53 -2.25
N HIS A 92 -0.95 -10.58 -3.17
CA HIS A 92 -0.34 -9.27 -2.97
C HIS A 92 -1.39 -8.18 -2.89
N TRP A 93 -1.11 -7.16 -2.08
CA TRP A 93 -2.03 -6.05 -1.85
C TRP A 93 -1.30 -4.73 -2.02
N LEU A 94 -1.92 -3.82 -2.75
CA LEU A 94 -1.57 -2.40 -2.79
C LEU A 94 -2.51 -1.65 -1.84
N ILE A 95 -1.95 -0.87 -0.93
CA ILE A 95 -2.72 -0.30 0.18
C ILE A 95 -2.53 1.21 0.26
N GLU A 96 -3.64 1.92 0.46
CA GLU A 96 -3.68 3.34 0.78
C GLU A 96 -4.18 3.53 2.21
N THR A 97 -3.41 4.20 3.06
CA THR A 97 -3.87 4.66 4.37
C THR A 97 -4.43 6.08 4.25
N LYS A 98 -5.66 6.33 4.74
CA LYS A 98 -6.27 7.66 4.63
C LYS A 98 -6.81 8.17 5.96
N GLY A 99 -6.27 9.30 6.44
CA GLY A 99 -6.74 9.97 7.65
C GLY A 99 -8.07 10.73 7.48
N ARG A 100 -8.22 11.52 6.41
CA ARG A 100 -9.45 12.30 6.11
C ARG A 100 -9.97 12.00 4.71
N GLU A 101 -11.25 11.70 4.57
CA GLU A 101 -11.87 11.53 3.25
C GLU A 101 -12.05 12.88 2.55
N ASP A 102 -11.50 13.00 1.33
CA ASP A 102 -11.75 14.14 0.44
C ASP A 102 -12.62 13.67 -0.74
N ILE A 103 -13.38 14.58 -1.34
CA ILE A 103 -14.38 14.26 -2.38
C ILE A 103 -13.73 13.80 -3.72
N GLU A 104 -12.41 13.93 -3.89
CA GLU A 104 -11.67 13.54 -5.11
C GLU A 104 -10.90 12.20 -5.00
N VAL A 105 -11.41 11.24 -4.23
CA VAL A 105 -10.71 9.95 -3.98
C VAL A 105 -10.99 8.88 -5.03
N LYS A 106 -12.15 8.90 -5.71
CA LYS A 106 -12.60 7.81 -6.59
C LYS A 106 -11.67 7.51 -7.77
N LEU A 107 -11.13 8.54 -8.42
CA LEU A 107 -10.25 8.36 -9.59
C LEU A 107 -8.93 7.66 -9.23
N LYS A 108 -8.42 7.89 -8.02
CA LYS A 108 -7.22 7.23 -7.51
C LYS A 108 -7.51 5.75 -7.22
N ASP A 109 -8.63 5.48 -6.53
CA ASP A 109 -9.07 4.12 -6.22
C ASP A 109 -9.29 3.28 -7.49
N GLU A 110 -9.90 3.87 -8.51
CA GLU A 110 -10.10 3.24 -9.82
C GLU A 110 -8.77 2.96 -10.53
N ALA A 111 -7.85 3.93 -10.54
CA ALA A 111 -6.53 3.77 -11.12
C ALA A 111 -5.71 2.68 -10.41
N ALA A 112 -5.76 2.64 -9.08
CA ALA A 112 -5.11 1.62 -8.26
C ALA A 112 -5.67 0.23 -8.54
N SER A 113 -7.00 0.11 -8.57
CA SER A 113 -7.69 -1.14 -8.90
C SER A 113 -7.36 -1.63 -10.30
N TYR A 114 -7.28 -0.72 -11.28
CA TYR A 114 -6.89 -1.05 -12.65
C TYR A 114 -5.42 -1.48 -12.75
N TRP A 115 -4.54 -0.82 -12.01
CA TRP A 115 -3.14 -1.22 -11.90
C TRP A 115 -3.01 -2.64 -11.34
N CYS A 116 -3.72 -2.97 -10.26
CA CYS A 116 -3.72 -4.30 -9.65
C CYS A 116 -4.23 -5.39 -10.61
N LYS A 117 -5.27 -5.12 -11.39
CA LYS A 117 -5.74 -6.05 -12.45
C LYS A 117 -4.66 -6.32 -13.49
N ASN A 118 -3.96 -5.29 -13.94
CA ASN A 118 -2.87 -5.45 -14.90
C ASN A 118 -1.67 -6.17 -14.30
N ALA A 119 -1.26 -5.82 -13.07
CA ALA A 119 -0.20 -6.50 -12.34
C ALA A 119 -0.51 -7.99 -12.19
N THR A 120 -1.76 -8.33 -11.87
CA THR A 120 -2.23 -9.73 -11.82
C THR A 120 -2.05 -10.44 -13.15
N HIS A 121 -2.53 -9.83 -14.23
CA HIS A 121 -2.43 -10.42 -15.56
C HIS A 121 -0.99 -10.62 -16.02
N LEU A 122 -0.12 -9.66 -15.74
CA LEU A 122 1.28 -9.63 -16.19
C LEU A 122 2.18 -10.55 -15.37
N CYS A 123 2.03 -10.53 -14.04
CA CYS A 123 2.92 -11.23 -13.12
C CYS A 123 2.40 -12.62 -12.71
N LYS A 124 1.15 -12.96 -13.04
CA LYS A 124 0.50 -14.23 -12.66
C LYS A 124 0.43 -14.46 -11.15
N VAL A 125 0.40 -13.36 -10.38
CA VAL A 125 0.18 -13.33 -8.93
C VAL A 125 -1.01 -12.42 -8.67
N THR A 126 -1.96 -12.82 -7.83
CA THR A 126 -3.11 -11.97 -7.52
C THR A 126 -2.66 -10.69 -6.83
N TRP A 127 -3.08 -9.56 -7.38
CA TRP A 127 -2.94 -8.23 -6.80
C TRP A 127 -4.32 -7.62 -6.60
N ASP A 128 -4.57 -7.11 -5.40
CA ASP A 128 -5.78 -6.36 -5.06
C ASP A 128 -5.44 -5.01 -4.43
N TYR A 129 -6.41 -4.09 -4.46
CA TYR A 129 -6.28 -2.77 -3.87
C TYR A 129 -7.15 -2.66 -2.61
N LEU A 130 -6.60 -2.11 -1.54
CA LEU A 130 -7.33 -1.84 -0.30
C LEU A 130 -7.08 -0.41 0.16
N LYS A 131 -8.15 0.38 0.27
CA LYS A 131 -8.11 1.66 0.98
C LYS A 131 -8.49 1.43 2.43
N VAL A 132 -7.70 1.98 3.35
CA VAL A 132 -7.89 1.84 4.80
C VAL A 132 -8.12 3.23 5.40
N PRO A 133 -9.39 3.63 5.61
CA PRO A 133 -9.72 4.84 6.34
C PRO A 133 -9.32 4.69 7.82
N GLN A 134 -8.66 5.70 8.38
CA GLN A 134 -8.19 5.70 9.77
C GLN A 134 -9.34 5.45 10.74
N ASN A 135 -10.45 6.17 10.57
CA ASN A 135 -11.61 6.04 11.45
C ASN A 135 -12.18 4.62 11.48
N GLU A 136 -12.19 3.91 10.34
CA GLU A 136 -12.69 2.54 10.29
C GLU A 136 -11.67 1.56 10.86
N PHE A 137 -10.39 1.73 10.57
CA PHE A 137 -9.32 0.94 11.16
C PHE A 137 -9.32 1.00 12.69
N GLU A 138 -9.45 2.21 13.26
CA GLU A 138 -9.49 2.43 14.70
C GLU A 138 -10.73 1.85 15.37
N LYS A 139 -11.88 1.84 14.69
CA LYS A 139 -13.11 1.20 15.17
C LYS A 139 -13.04 -0.32 15.13
N LEU A 140 -12.51 -0.86 14.03
CA LEU A 140 -12.47 -2.31 13.80
C LEU A 140 -11.47 -3.02 14.71
N GLN A 141 -10.34 -2.37 15.03
CA GLN A 141 -9.23 -2.95 15.80
C GLN A 141 -8.89 -4.40 15.37
N PRO A 142 -8.67 -4.64 14.06
CA PRO A 142 -8.51 -5.99 13.53
C PRO A 142 -7.25 -6.67 14.09
N SER A 143 -7.34 -7.98 14.31
CA SER A 143 -6.20 -8.79 14.78
C SER A 143 -5.32 -9.28 13.63
N ASP A 144 -5.90 -9.49 12.45
CA ASP A 144 -5.21 -9.93 11.22
C ASP A 144 -5.71 -9.19 9.97
N PHE A 145 -5.06 -9.45 8.82
CA PHE A 145 -5.38 -8.75 7.57
C PHE A 145 -6.71 -9.18 6.95
N ASP A 146 -7.15 -10.42 7.14
CA ASP A 146 -8.45 -10.88 6.65
C ASP A 146 -9.61 -10.24 7.44
N GLU A 147 -9.50 -10.12 8.76
CA GLU A 147 -10.46 -9.40 9.59
C GLU A 147 -10.58 -7.94 9.18
N LEU A 148 -9.45 -7.26 8.94
CA LEU A 148 -9.45 -5.89 8.42
C LEU A 148 -10.24 -5.80 7.11
N ARG A 149 -9.92 -6.68 6.14
CA ARG A 149 -10.55 -6.67 4.82
C ARG A 149 -12.05 -6.95 4.88
N ILE A 150 -12.47 -7.93 5.67
CA ILE A 150 -13.88 -8.27 5.87
C ILE A 150 -14.62 -7.14 6.59
N GLY A 151 -13.99 -6.52 7.58
CA GLY A 151 -14.54 -5.38 8.33
C GLY A 151 -14.82 -4.18 7.41
N LEU A 152 -13.84 -3.81 6.58
CA LEU A 152 -13.97 -2.69 5.65
C LEU A 152 -14.99 -2.93 4.53
N GLN A 153 -15.28 -4.18 4.17
CA GLN A 153 -16.35 -4.51 3.21
C GLN A 153 -17.77 -4.31 3.78
N ARG A 154 -17.89 -4.22 5.11
CA ARG A 154 -19.17 -4.12 5.84
C ARG A 154 -19.44 -2.72 6.40
N ALA A 155 -18.43 -1.86 6.42
CA ALA A 155 -18.51 -0.46 6.88
C ALA A 155 -19.10 0.44 5.79
#